data_AF-A0A4U8YYH3-F1
#
_entry.id   AF-A0A4U8YYH3-F1
#
_cell.length_a   1.000
_cell.length_b   1.000
_cell.length_c   1.000
_cell.angle_alpha   90.00
_cell.angle_beta   90.00
_cell.angle_gamma   90.00
#
_symmetry.space_group_name_H-M   'P 1'
#
loop_
_entity.id
_entity.type
_entity.pdbx_description
1 polymer ?
#
loop_
_entity_poly.entity_id
_entity_poly.type
_entity_poly.pdbx_seq_one_letter_code
_entity_poly.pdbx_strand_id
1 'polypeptide(L)' 'MIFPVAGRGRPRKNQIPDQLSVAAETMLVEAKWRKVSWRRGVKGPLSARFAALRIRIADGASAHP' A
#
# COMPACT_ATOMS: atom_id res chain seq x y z
N MET A 1 0.34 14.96 14.66
CA MET A 1 -1.08 14.82 15.06
C MET A 1 -1.12 14.11 16.40
N ILE A 2 -1.74 14.69 17.44
CA ILE A 2 -1.80 14.08 18.78
C ILE A 2 -3.23 13.56 18.98
N PHE A 3 -3.40 12.25 19.14
CA PHE A 3 -4.68 11.66 19.48
C PHE A 3 -4.82 11.59 21.00
N PRO A 4 -5.95 12.00 21.59
CA PRO A 4 -6.14 11.87 23.03
C PRO A 4 -6.11 10.39 23.43
N VAL A 5 -5.44 10.03 24.52
CA VAL A 5 -5.49 8.66 25.08
C VAL A 5 -6.75 8.57 25.94
N ALA A 6 -7.63 7.61 25.66
CA ALA A 6 -8.87 7.46 26.42
C ALA A 6 -8.54 6.90 27.83
N GLY A 7 -8.77 7.69 28.87
CA GLY A 7 -8.48 7.31 30.26
C GLY A 7 -9.47 6.33 30.90
N ARG A 8 -10.71 6.23 30.40
CA ARG A 8 -11.72 5.22 30.78
C ARG A 8 -12.68 4.93 29.61
N GLY A 9 -13.22 3.72 29.53
CA GLY A 9 -14.24 3.31 28.55
C GLY A 9 -13.80 2.14 27.64
N ARG A 10 -14.66 1.76 26.68
CA ARG A 10 -14.38 0.67 25.73
C ARG A 10 -13.14 1.02 24.87
N PRO A 11 -12.16 0.10 24.74
CA PRO A 11 -11.03 0.30 23.84
C PRO A 11 -11.49 0.68 22.42
N ARG A 12 -10.71 1.53 21.76
CA ARG A 12 -11.00 1.93 20.39
C ARG A 12 -11.07 0.70 19.49
N LYS A 13 -12.12 0.63 18.67
CA LYS A 13 -12.23 -0.38 17.61
C LYS A 13 -11.27 -0.08 16.45
N ASN A 14 -11.03 1.20 16.17
CA ASN A 14 -10.15 1.62 15.08
C ASN A 14 -8.75 1.89 15.62
N GLN A 15 -7.75 1.27 14.97
CA GLN A 15 -6.35 1.43 15.31
C GLN A 15 -5.89 2.85 14.93
N ILE A 16 -5.19 3.53 15.84
CA ILE A 16 -4.54 4.80 15.53
C ILE A 16 -3.32 4.46 14.65
N PRO A 17 -3.17 5.08 13.48
CA PRO A 17 -1.92 4.96 12.72
C PRO A 17 -0.79 5.54 13.57
N ASP A 18 0.21 4.70 13.86
CA ASP A 18 1.49 5.09 14.44
C ASP A 18 2.42 5.73 13.40
N GLN A 19 2.05 5.65 12.11
CA GLN A 19 2.78 6.21 10.98
C GLN A 19 1.89 7.16 10.16
N LEU A 20 2.50 8.19 9.60
CA LEU A 20 1.84 9.10 8.65
C LEU A 20 1.58 8.39 7.32
N SER A 21 0.50 8.77 6.65
CA SER A 21 0.22 8.31 5.29
C SER A 21 1.30 8.81 4.33
N VAL A 22 1.75 7.94 3.43
CA VAL A 22 2.74 8.25 2.39
C VAL A 22 2.12 7.98 1.03
N ALA A 23 2.44 8.80 0.03
CA ALA A 23 1.99 8.58 -1.33
C ALA A 23 2.51 7.23 -1.87
N ALA A 24 1.65 6.47 -2.54
CA ALA A 24 2.02 5.17 -3.10
C ALA A 24 3.20 5.26 -4.08
N GLU A 25 3.28 6.35 -4.85
CA GLU A 25 4.40 6.63 -5.74
C GLU A 25 5.73 6.71 -4.98
N THR A 26 5.78 7.47 -3.88
CA THR A 26 6.97 7.59 -3.03
C THR A 26 7.42 6.23 -2.49
N MET A 27 6.47 5.36 -2.10
CA MET A 27 6.82 4.00 -1.66
C MET A 27 7.37 3.13 -2.80
N LEU A 28 6.87 3.31 -4.03
CA LEU A 28 7.30 2.54 -5.21
C LEU A 28 8.69 2.96 -5.73
N VAL A 29 9.13 4.19 -5.48
CA VAL A 29 10.49 4.66 -5.85
C VAL A 29 11.57 3.76 -5.23
N GLU A 30 11.39 3.35 -3.99
CA GLU A 30 12.35 2.50 -3.26
C GLU A 30 12.13 1.00 -3.50
N ALA A 31 11.09 0.62 -4.25
CA ALA A 31 10.75 -0.77 -4.45
C ALA A 31 11.78 -1.52 -5.31
N LYS A 32 11.92 -2.83 -5.08
CA LYS A 32 12.76 -3.69 -5.92
C LYS A 32 12.05 -3.96 -7.24
N TRP A 33 12.57 -3.35 -8.30
CA TRP A 33 12.09 -3.56 -9.67
C TRP A 33 12.63 -4.85 -10.26
N ARG A 34 11.75 -5.68 -10.80
CA ARG A 34 12.11 -6.92 -11.50
C ARG A 34 11.75 -6.81 -12.97
N LYS A 35 12.68 -7.21 -13.83
CA LYS A 35 12.38 -7.43 -15.25
C LYS A 35 11.55 -8.71 -15.37
N VAL A 36 10.34 -8.57 -15.89
CA VAL A 36 9.45 -9.68 -16.19
C VAL A 36 9.37 -9.79 -17.70
N SER A 37 9.63 -10.98 -18.21
CA SER A 37 9.38 -11.33 -19.60
C SER A 37 8.19 -12.26 -19.70
N TRP A 38 7.26 -11.96 -20.59
CA TRP A 38 6.12 -12.82 -20.89
C TRP A 38 6.01 -13.03 -22.39
N ARG A 39 5.04 -13.86 -22.77
CA ARG A 39 4.77 -14.35 -24.13
C ARG A 39 5.63 -15.55 -24.52
N ARG A 40 4.94 -16.60 -24.95
CA ARG A 40 5.51 -17.77 -25.63
C ARG A 40 5.03 -17.72 -27.08
N GLY A 41 5.95 -17.72 -28.04
CA GLY A 41 5.63 -17.63 -29.46
C GLY A 41 6.80 -17.12 -30.29
N VAL A 42 6.62 -17.07 -31.62
CA VAL A 42 7.72 -16.85 -32.58
C VAL A 42 8.20 -15.40 -32.63
N LYS A 43 7.34 -14.43 -32.24
CA LYS A 43 7.65 -13.00 -32.30
C LYS A 43 8.45 -12.47 -31.09
N GLY A 44 9.18 -13.34 -30.39
CA GLY A 44 10.03 -12.99 -29.24
C GLY A 44 9.29 -12.64 -27.94
N PRO A 45 10.00 -12.68 -26.80
CA PRO A 45 9.43 -12.36 -25.50
C PRO A 45 9.21 -10.85 -25.34
N LEU A 46 8.05 -10.46 -24.81
CA LEU A 46 7.80 -9.11 -24.34
C LEU A 46 8.44 -8.94 -22.96
N SER A 47 9.07 -7.80 -22.69
CA SER A 47 9.73 -7.53 -21.41
C SER A 47 9.40 -6.15 -20.88
N ALA A 48 9.10 -6.05 -19.59
CA ALA A 48 8.95 -4.78 -18.87
C ALA A 48 9.43 -4.90 -17.42
N ARG A 49 9.62 -3.77 -16.75
CA ARG A 49 9.98 -3.72 -15.32
C ARG A 49 8.73 -3.52 -14.48
N PHE A 50 8.56 -4.35 -13.47
CA PHE A 50 7.48 -4.23 -12.51
C PHE A 50 8.04 -4.20 -11.09
N ALA A 51 7.37 -3.44 -10.23
CA ALA A 51 7.55 -3.49 -8.78
C ALA A 51 6.17 -3.68 -8.15
N ALA A 52 6.12 -4.44 -7.06
CA ALA A 52 4.90 -4.70 -6.32
C ALA A 52 5.17 -4.54 -4.82
N LEU A 53 4.33 -3.77 -4.15
CA LEU A 53 4.36 -3.54 -2.70
C LEU A 53 2.96 -3.73 -2.14
N ARG A 54 2.88 -4.33 -0.94
CA ARG A 54 1.62 -4.44 -0.22
C ARG A 54 1.50 -3.26 0.74
N ILE A 55 0.54 -2.38 0.48
CA ILE A 55 0.29 -1.18 1.30
C ILE A 55 -1.06 -1.30 2.00
N ARG A 56 -1.17 -0.71 3.19
CA ARG A 56 -2.45 -0.50 3.88
C ARG A 56 -2.95 0.89 3.53
N ILE A 57 -4.12 0.97 2.91
CA ILE A 57 -4.73 2.23 2.49
C ILE A 57 -5.25 2.95 3.74
N ALA A 58 -4.98 4.26 3.81
CA ALA A 58 -5.39 5.12 4.93
C ALA A 58 -6.87 5.53 4.87
N ASP A 59 -7.48 5.40 3.69
CA ASP A 59 -8.93 5.48 3.50
C ASP A 59 -9.55 4.32 4.26
N GLY A 60 -10.02 4.57 5.49
CA GLY A 60 -10.80 3.61 6.24
C GLY A 60 -11.98 3.11 5.39
N ALA A 61 -12.48 1.89 5.68
CA ALA A 61 -13.52 1.22 4.91
C ALA A 61 -14.51 2.24 4.34
N SER A 62 -14.52 2.39 3.00
CA SER A 62 -15.46 3.26 2.32
C SER A 62 -16.85 2.74 2.68
N ALA A 63 -17.50 3.38 3.64
CA ALA A 63 -18.89 3.16 3.96
C ALA A 63 -19.68 3.57 2.73
N HIS A 64 -19.89 2.63 1.82
CA HIS A 64 -20.98 2.73 0.87
C HIS A 64 -22.27 2.50 1.67
N PRO A 65 -23.30 3.35 1.49
CA PRO A 65 -24.60 3.17 2.14
C PRO A 65 -25.28 1.85 1.73
#